data_AF-A0A8C9MQU4-F1
#
_entry.id   AF-A0A8C9MQU4-F1
#
_cell.length_a   1.000
_cell.length_b   1.000
_cell.length_c   1.000
_cell.angle_alpha   90.00
_cell.angle_beta   90.00
_cell.angle_gamma   90.00
#
_symmetry.space_group_name_H-M   'P 1'
#
loop_
_entity.id
_entity.type
_entity.pdbx_description
1 polymer ?
#
loop_
_entity_poly.entity_id
_entity_poly.type
_entity_poly.pdbx_seq_one_letter_code
_entity_poly.pdbx_strand_id
1 'polypeptide(L)'
;LGEETEIIEGEVVEIQIDRPATGTGTKVGKLTLKTTEMETIYDLGAKMIEALSKEKVQAGDVITIDKATGKISKLGRSFTRARDYDAMGAQTKFVQCPDGELQKRREVVHTVSLHEIDVINSRTQGFLALFSGDTGEIKPEVREQINAKVAEWREEGKAEVIPGVLFIDEVHMLDIESFSFLNRALESDMAPVLIMATNRGITRYLSTPGQNHSLTHLGTPKSVVVTLFGEKETQKVLRIGCEEEDVEMTEDAYAVLTRIGLETSLRYAIQLITAASLVARKRKGAEVGVEDIKRVYSLFLDESRSTQYMREYQEAFLFNELQGESMETP
;
A
#
# COMPACT_ATOMS: atom_id res chain seq x y z
N LEU A 1 -2.16 -18.13 6.17
CA LEU A 1 -3.00 -18.97 7.07
C LEU A 1 -4.34 -19.15 6.38
N GLY A 2 -4.72 -20.38 6.05
CA GLY A 2 -6.07 -20.68 5.56
C GLY A 2 -6.95 -21.07 6.73
N GLU A 3 -8.08 -20.39 6.91
CA GLU A 3 -9.12 -20.80 7.85
C GLU A 3 -10.37 -21.18 7.08
N GLU A 4 -10.83 -22.42 7.26
CA GLU A 4 -12.14 -22.84 6.77
C GLU A 4 -13.20 -22.33 7.74
N THR A 5 -13.98 -21.37 7.28
CA THR A 5 -15.11 -20.84 8.05
C THR A 5 -16.42 -21.33 7.45
N GLU A 6 -17.30 -21.86 8.30
CA GLU A 6 -18.67 -22.17 7.91
C GLU A 6 -19.52 -20.91 8.08
N ILE A 7 -20.01 -20.40 6.96
CA ILE A 7 -20.85 -19.20 6.91
C ILE A 7 -22.28 -19.59 6.54
N ILE A 8 -23.25 -18.96 7.19
CA ILE A 8 -24.66 -19.01 6.80
C ILE A 8 -24.99 -17.69 6.12
N GLU A 9 -25.44 -17.73 4.87
CA GLU A 9 -25.76 -16.55 4.07
C GLU A 9 -27.19 -16.64 3.56
N GLY A 10 -28.03 -15.66 3.90
CA GLY A 10 -29.43 -15.66 3.47
C GLY A 10 -30.15 -14.34 3.68
N GLU A 11 -31.30 -14.19 3.04
CA GLU A 11 -32.26 -13.12 3.32
C GLU A 11 -33.10 -13.48 4.55
N VAL A 12 -33.22 -12.53 5.48
CA VAL A 12 -34.06 -12.64 6.66
C VAL A 12 -35.53 -12.50 6.26
N VAL A 13 -36.31 -13.56 6.46
CA VAL A 13 -37.76 -13.54 6.22
C VAL A 13 -38.50 -12.99 7.44
N GLU A 14 -38.14 -13.50 8.61
CA GLU A 14 -38.79 -13.20 9.88
C GLU A 14 -37.82 -13.40 11.06
N ILE A 15 -37.98 -12.59 12.11
CA ILE A 15 -37.27 -12.72 13.39
C ILE A 15 -38.34 -12.73 14.49
N GLN A 16 -38.44 -13.85 15.22
CA GLN A 16 -39.33 -13.99 16.38
C GLN A 16 -38.47 -14.02 17.64
N ILE A 17 -38.80 -13.19 18.64
CA ILE A 17 -38.07 -13.14 19.91
C ILE A 17 -39.08 -13.30 21.04
N ASP A 18 -39.00 -14.43 21.73
CA ASP A 18 -39.83 -14.71 22.90
C ASP A 18 -39.17 -14.09 24.14
N ARG A 19 -39.88 -13.14 24.75
CA ARG A 19 -39.46 -12.54 26.02
C ARG A 19 -40.22 -13.21 27.16
N PRO A 20 -39.52 -13.71 28.21
CA PRO A 20 -40.19 -14.27 29.38
C PRO A 20 -41.04 -13.19 30.08
N ALA A 21 -42.26 -13.56 30.47
CA ALA A 21 -43.30 -12.65 30.98
C ALA A 21 -42.89 -11.86 32.24
N THR A 22 -41.90 -12.34 32.99
CA THR A 22 -41.37 -11.70 34.20
C THR A 22 -40.22 -10.71 33.94
N GLY A 23 -39.74 -10.58 32.70
CA GLY A 23 -38.59 -9.73 32.35
C GLY A 23 -37.23 -10.29 32.80
N THR A 24 -37.22 -11.29 33.67
CA THR A 24 -36.03 -12.01 34.17
C THR A 24 -36.04 -13.44 33.65
N GLY A 25 -35.38 -13.67 32.51
CA GLY A 25 -35.16 -14.99 31.94
C GLY A 25 -34.39 -14.92 30.63
N THR A 26 -33.85 -16.06 30.21
CA THR A 26 -33.05 -16.18 28.98
C THR A 26 -33.92 -15.90 27.76
N LYS A 27 -33.51 -14.94 26.92
CA LYS A 27 -34.19 -14.67 25.65
C LYS A 27 -33.95 -15.83 24.69
N VAL A 28 -35.03 -16.36 24.11
CA VAL A 28 -34.99 -17.36 23.05
C VAL A 28 -35.73 -16.78 21.86
N GLY A 29 -35.31 -17.14 20.64
CA GLY A 29 -35.96 -16.64 19.43
C GLY A 29 -35.83 -17.62 18.29
N LYS A 30 -36.47 -17.29 17.17
CA LYS A 30 -36.39 -18.01 15.91
C LYS A 30 -36.04 -17.05 14.79
N LEU A 31 -35.16 -17.47 13.90
CA LEU A 31 -34.74 -16.73 12.72
C LEU A 31 -35.06 -17.56 11.48
N THR A 32 -35.86 -17.01 10.59
CA THR A 32 -36.15 -17.64 9.30
C THR A 32 -35.27 -17.01 8.23
N LEU A 33 -34.38 -17.80 7.63
CA LEU A 33 -33.51 -17.39 6.52
C LEU A 33 -33.91 -18.11 5.24
N LYS A 34 -33.89 -17.39 4.12
CA LYS A 34 -34.10 -17.95 2.79
C LYS A 34 -32.95 -17.61 1.83
N THR A 35 -32.70 -18.52 0.91
CA THR A 35 -32.02 -18.30 -0.37
C THR A 35 -33.04 -18.44 -1.49
N THR A 36 -32.61 -18.39 -2.74
CA THR A 36 -33.50 -18.69 -3.88
C THR A 36 -33.89 -20.17 -3.96
N GLU A 37 -33.13 -21.06 -3.34
CA GLU A 37 -33.35 -22.52 -3.41
C GLU A 37 -33.99 -23.11 -2.16
N MET A 38 -33.76 -22.52 -0.98
CA MET A 38 -34.22 -23.09 0.29
C MET A 38 -34.60 -22.05 1.33
N GLU A 39 -35.45 -22.46 2.27
CA GLU A 39 -35.83 -21.68 3.44
C GLU A 39 -35.70 -22.55 4.68
N THR A 40 -35.04 -22.04 5.72
CA THR A 40 -34.82 -22.78 6.96
C THR A 40 -35.02 -21.89 8.18
N ILE A 41 -35.45 -22.51 9.29
CA ILE A 41 -35.70 -21.86 10.56
C ILE A 41 -34.59 -22.26 11.53
N TYR A 42 -33.91 -21.27 12.10
CA TYR A 42 -32.87 -21.44 13.11
C TYR A 42 -33.36 -20.98 14.48
N ASP A 43 -33.15 -21.79 15.51
CA ASP A 43 -33.38 -21.37 16.89
C ASP A 43 -32.21 -20.48 17.37
N LEU A 44 -32.54 -19.33 17.94
CA LEU A 44 -31.60 -18.32 18.40
C LEU A 44 -31.45 -18.35 19.93
N GLY A 45 -30.20 -18.39 20.39
CA GLY A 45 -29.85 -18.12 21.78
C GLY A 45 -29.72 -16.63 22.10
N ALA A 46 -29.63 -16.29 23.39
CA ALA A 46 -29.56 -14.91 23.86
C ALA A 46 -28.44 -14.07 23.21
N LYS A 47 -27.23 -14.65 23.02
CA LYS A 47 -26.09 -13.95 22.39
C LYS A 47 -26.36 -13.56 20.93
N MET A 48 -27.00 -14.45 20.17
CA MET A 48 -27.34 -14.18 18.76
C MET A 48 -28.42 -13.11 18.64
N ILE A 49 -29.40 -13.11 19.55
CA ILE A 49 -30.43 -12.08 19.62
C ILE A 49 -29.81 -10.70 19.90
N GLU A 50 -28.83 -10.63 20.80
CA GLU A 50 -28.10 -9.38 21.07
C GLU A 50 -27.28 -8.93 19.87
N ALA A 51 -26.61 -9.85 19.16
CA ALA A 51 -25.88 -9.54 17.94
C ALA A 51 -26.80 -9.00 16.82
N LEU A 52 -27.94 -9.65 16.58
CA LEU A 52 -28.96 -9.18 15.61
C LEU A 52 -29.49 -7.79 15.98
N SER A 53 -29.74 -7.56 17.28
CA SER A 53 -30.20 -6.26 17.78
C SER A 53 -29.13 -5.17 17.66
N LYS A 54 -27.85 -5.51 17.85
CA LYS A 54 -26.73 -4.58 17.73
C LYS A 54 -26.55 -4.12 16.28
N GLU A 55 -26.65 -5.05 15.33
CA GLU A 55 -26.56 -4.80 13.89
C GLU A 55 -27.88 -4.27 13.29
N LYS A 56 -28.93 -4.12 14.12
CA LYS A 56 -30.27 -3.65 13.72
C LYS A 56 -30.82 -4.41 12.50
N VAL A 57 -30.70 -5.74 12.53
CA VAL A 57 -31.18 -6.62 11.46
C VAL A 57 -32.71 -6.64 11.46
N GLN A 58 -33.28 -6.52 10.26
CA GLN A 58 -34.72 -6.52 10.01
C GLN A 58 -35.09 -7.53 8.93
N ALA A 59 -36.39 -7.86 8.87
CA ALA A 59 -36.92 -8.68 7.78
C ALA A 59 -36.70 -7.98 6.42
N GLY A 60 -36.14 -8.71 5.46
CA GLY A 60 -35.72 -8.24 4.15
C GLY A 60 -34.23 -7.87 4.07
N ASP A 61 -33.46 -7.94 5.16
CA ASP A 61 -32.01 -7.78 5.12
C ASP A 61 -31.33 -9.07 4.65
N VAL A 62 -30.25 -8.93 3.88
CA VAL A 62 -29.34 -10.03 3.53
C VAL A 62 -28.18 -10.00 4.52
N ILE A 63 -27.99 -11.10 5.24
CA ILE A 63 -26.98 -11.22 6.30
C ILE A 63 -26.07 -12.43 6.08
N THR A 64 -24.84 -12.32 6.60
CA THR A 64 -23.94 -13.44 6.77
C THR A 64 -23.69 -13.69 8.25
N ILE A 65 -23.78 -14.94 8.68
CA ILE A 65 -23.50 -15.39 10.03
C ILE A 65 -22.31 -16.35 9.96
N ASP A 66 -21.22 -15.98 10.60
CA ASP A 66 -20.12 -16.92 10.84
C ASP A 66 -20.50 -17.84 12.01
N LYS A 67 -20.55 -19.16 11.76
CA LYS A 67 -20.94 -20.15 12.78
C LYS A 67 -19.94 -20.27 13.92
N ALA A 68 -18.65 -20.09 13.65
CA ALA A 68 -17.59 -20.25 14.65
C ALA A 68 -17.56 -19.06 15.60
N THR A 69 -17.62 -17.85 15.05
CA THR A 69 -17.51 -16.60 15.84
C THR A 69 -18.86 -16.06 16.33
N GLY A 70 -19.97 -16.46 15.69
CA GLY A 70 -21.29 -15.89 15.92
C GLY A 70 -21.41 -14.44 15.42
N LYS A 71 -20.44 -13.96 14.62
CA LYS A 71 -20.46 -12.61 14.07
C LYS A 71 -21.49 -12.52 12.96
N ILE A 72 -22.38 -11.54 13.09
CA ILE A 72 -23.41 -11.23 12.10
C ILE A 72 -22.94 -9.99 11.33
N SER A 73 -22.98 -10.05 10.01
CA SER A 73 -22.67 -8.91 9.13
C SER A 73 -23.81 -8.68 8.16
N LYS A 74 -24.30 -7.44 8.10
CA LYS A 74 -25.37 -7.03 7.18
C LYS A 74 -24.76 -6.65 5.84
N LEU A 75 -25.04 -7.45 4.80
CA LEU A 75 -24.55 -7.20 3.45
C LEU A 75 -25.34 -6.11 2.73
N GLY A 76 -26.64 -6.04 3.02
CA GLY A 76 -27.55 -5.05 2.44
C GLY A 76 -29.01 -5.46 2.59
N ARG A 77 -29.88 -4.86 1.80
CA ARG A 77 -31.32 -5.14 1.77
C ARG A 77 -31.71 -5.80 0.46
N SER A 78 -32.60 -6.80 0.52
CA SER A 78 -33.11 -7.50 -0.65
C SER A 78 -33.90 -6.55 -1.56
N PHE A 79 -33.68 -6.67 -2.87
CA PHE A 79 -34.44 -5.90 -3.88
C PHE A 79 -35.94 -6.14 -3.81
N THR A 80 -36.37 -7.35 -3.40
CA THR A 80 -37.79 -7.73 -3.37
C THR A 80 -38.58 -6.98 -2.29
N ARG A 81 -37.93 -6.53 -1.23
CA ARG A 81 -38.53 -5.75 -0.12
C ARG A 81 -38.04 -4.32 -0.04
N ALA A 82 -37.50 -3.79 -1.15
CA ALA A 82 -37.01 -2.42 -1.26
C ALA A 82 -38.14 -1.36 -1.23
N ARG A 83 -39.40 -1.74 -1.48
CA ARG A 83 -40.54 -0.81 -1.57
C ARG A 83 -41.35 -0.66 -0.28
N ASP A 84 -41.14 -1.54 0.70
CA ASP A 84 -42.00 -1.60 1.90
C ASP A 84 -41.63 -0.57 2.98
N TYR A 85 -40.58 0.23 2.78
CA TYR A 85 -40.09 1.19 3.77
C TYR A 85 -39.82 2.56 3.14
N ASP A 86 -40.61 3.56 3.54
CA ASP A 86 -40.61 4.94 3.03
C ASP A 86 -39.47 5.81 3.62
N ALA A 87 -38.86 5.36 4.72
CA ALA A 87 -37.75 6.05 5.40
C ALA A 87 -36.40 5.32 5.19
N MET A 88 -35.98 5.15 3.94
CA MET A 88 -34.66 4.60 3.61
C MET A 88 -33.59 5.66 3.81
N GLY A 89 -32.59 5.39 4.65
CA GLY A 89 -31.40 6.26 4.75
C GLY A 89 -30.59 6.23 3.46
N ALA A 90 -29.92 7.33 3.12
CA ALA A 90 -29.17 7.52 1.87
C ALA A 90 -28.04 6.50 1.58
N GLN A 91 -27.82 5.50 2.45
CA GLN A 91 -26.76 4.49 2.35
C GLN A 91 -27.27 3.03 2.37
N THR A 92 -28.56 2.78 2.15
CA THR A 92 -29.04 1.38 2.07
C THR A 92 -28.56 0.72 0.78
N LYS A 93 -27.54 -0.15 0.90
CA LYS A 93 -27.05 -0.97 -0.20
C LYS A 93 -28.06 -2.08 -0.50
N PHE A 94 -28.52 -2.15 -1.76
CA PHE A 94 -29.39 -3.24 -2.20
C PHE A 94 -28.56 -4.40 -2.74
N VAL A 95 -28.92 -5.61 -2.32
CA VAL A 95 -28.23 -6.86 -2.67
C VAL A 95 -29.28 -7.87 -3.12
N GLN A 96 -28.93 -8.73 -4.07
CA GLN A 96 -29.82 -9.80 -4.50
C GLN A 96 -29.93 -10.88 -3.42
N CYS A 97 -31.03 -11.63 -3.44
CA CYS A 97 -31.17 -12.83 -2.61
C CYS A 97 -30.01 -13.78 -2.95
N PRO A 98 -29.27 -14.29 -1.95
CA PRO A 98 -28.21 -15.26 -2.21
C PRO A 98 -28.78 -16.53 -2.85
N ASP A 99 -28.04 -17.08 -3.80
CA ASP A 99 -28.36 -18.35 -4.46
C ASP A 99 -27.67 -19.54 -3.78
N GLY A 100 -28.25 -20.73 -3.97
CA GLY A 100 -27.71 -22.01 -3.48
C GLY A 100 -28.08 -22.36 -2.04
N GLU A 101 -27.27 -23.20 -1.43
CA GLU A 101 -27.43 -23.61 -0.03
C GLU A 101 -27.19 -22.45 0.94
N LEU A 102 -27.98 -22.40 2.02
CA LEU A 102 -27.84 -21.40 3.08
C LEU A 102 -26.49 -21.49 3.81
N GLN A 103 -25.97 -22.71 3.97
CA GLN A 103 -24.69 -22.94 4.64
C GLN A 103 -23.60 -23.20 3.60
N LYS A 104 -22.59 -22.33 3.58
CA LYS A 104 -21.46 -22.42 2.66
C LYS A 104 -20.17 -22.56 3.47
N ARG A 105 -19.25 -23.39 2.97
CA ARG A 105 -17.87 -23.43 3.45
C ARG A 105 -17.06 -22.43 2.65
N ARG A 106 -16.41 -21.50 3.33
CA ARG A 106 -15.53 -20.51 2.73
C ARG A 106 -14.16 -20.63 3.35
N GLU A 107 -13.17 -20.92 2.51
CA GLU A 107 -11.78 -20.77 2.88
C GLU A 107 -11.42 -19.29 2.82
N VAL A 108 -10.98 -18.75 3.96
CA VAL A 108 -10.48 -17.38 4.06
C VAL A 108 -8.97 -17.47 4.24
N VAL A 109 -8.24 -17.00 3.23
CA VAL A 109 -6.78 -16.92 3.28
C VAL A 109 -6.37 -15.57 3.84
N HIS A 110 -5.66 -15.59 4.96
CA HIS A 110 -5.06 -14.43 5.58
C HIS A 110 -3.55 -14.41 5.35
N THR A 111 -3.07 -13.30 4.82
CA THR A 111 -1.64 -12.97 4.70
C THR A 111 -1.29 -11.97 5.79
N VAL A 112 -0.34 -12.33 6.66
CA VAL A 112 0.10 -11.53 7.79
C VAL A 112 1.63 -11.53 7.79
N SER A 113 2.24 -10.38 8.07
CA SER A 113 3.69 -10.26 8.19
C SER A 113 4.18 -10.74 9.56
N LEU A 114 5.43 -11.22 9.63
CA LEU A 114 6.04 -11.61 10.91
C LEU A 114 6.11 -10.43 11.90
N HIS A 115 6.33 -9.22 11.39
CA HIS A 115 6.33 -8.01 12.21
C HIS A 115 4.98 -7.76 12.89
N GLU A 116 3.86 -7.97 12.19
CA GLU A 116 2.53 -7.81 12.80
C GLU A 116 2.30 -8.83 13.92
N ILE A 117 2.74 -10.07 13.72
CA ILE A 117 2.65 -11.12 14.74
C ILE A 117 3.51 -10.75 15.96
N ASP A 118 4.73 -10.26 15.73
CA ASP A 118 5.63 -9.81 16.79
C ASP A 118 5.00 -8.67 17.62
N VAL A 119 4.45 -7.65 16.97
CA VAL A 119 3.84 -6.50 17.66
C VAL A 119 2.62 -6.94 18.47
N ILE A 120 1.73 -7.77 17.89
CA ILE A 120 0.52 -8.26 18.57
C ILE A 120 0.87 -9.06 19.81
N ASN A 121 1.91 -9.91 19.75
CA ASN A 121 2.32 -10.75 20.87
C ASN A 121 3.22 -10.04 21.89
N SER A 122 3.77 -8.88 21.54
CA SER A 122 4.63 -8.10 22.45
C SER A 122 3.86 -7.32 23.53
N ARG A 123 2.58 -6.97 23.29
CA ARG A 123 1.81 -6.05 24.14
C ARG A 123 0.32 -6.42 24.21
N THR A 124 -0.32 -6.10 25.35
CA THR A 124 -1.76 -6.34 25.59
C THR A 124 -2.70 -5.62 24.60
N GLN A 125 -2.26 -4.50 24.01
CA GLN A 125 -2.97 -3.78 22.95
C GLN A 125 -2.14 -3.68 21.66
N GLY A 126 -1.34 -4.71 21.35
CA GLY A 126 -0.45 -4.72 20.19
C GLY A 126 -1.17 -4.50 18.85
N PHE A 127 -2.43 -4.93 18.72
CA PHE A 127 -3.22 -4.68 17.51
C PHE A 127 -3.46 -3.20 17.24
N LEU A 128 -3.72 -2.38 18.27
CA LEU A 128 -3.92 -0.94 18.09
C LEU A 128 -2.60 -0.22 17.76
N ALA A 129 -1.50 -0.72 18.32
CA ALA A 129 -0.16 -0.17 18.09
C ALA A 129 0.27 -0.25 16.62
N LEU A 130 -0.18 -1.26 15.88
CA LEU A 130 0.05 -1.37 14.43
C LEU A 130 -0.52 -0.18 13.65
N PHE A 131 -1.64 0.39 14.09
CA PHE A 131 -2.28 1.53 13.43
C PHE A 131 -1.78 2.87 13.96
N SER A 132 -1.34 2.94 15.22
CA SER A 132 -0.83 4.17 15.81
C SER A 132 0.66 4.41 15.55
N GLY A 133 1.41 3.38 15.14
CA GLY A 133 2.86 3.43 15.00
C GLY A 133 3.63 3.37 16.33
N ASP A 134 2.94 3.27 17.47
CA ASP A 134 3.55 3.16 18.80
C ASP A 134 3.90 1.70 19.15
N THR A 135 4.65 1.05 18.26
CA THR A 135 5.07 -0.34 18.43
C THR A 135 6.22 -0.47 19.44
N GLY A 136 7.10 0.54 19.48
CA GLY A 136 8.35 0.54 20.24
C GLY A 136 9.29 -0.61 19.87
N GLU A 137 10.32 -0.82 20.70
CA GLU A 137 11.26 -1.92 20.51
C GLU A 137 10.67 -3.25 20.98
N ILE A 138 10.72 -4.25 20.09
CA ILE A 138 10.27 -5.61 20.37
C ILE A 138 11.47 -6.41 20.86
N LYS A 139 11.31 -7.01 22.04
CA LYS A 139 12.34 -7.84 22.65
C LYS A 139 12.72 -9.05 21.78
N PRO A 140 14.00 -9.45 21.73
CA PRO A 140 14.45 -10.55 20.90
C PRO A 140 13.80 -11.89 21.29
N GLU A 141 13.50 -12.11 22.58
CA GLU A 141 12.89 -13.37 23.04
C GLU A 141 11.49 -13.58 22.44
N VAL A 142 10.73 -12.50 22.22
CA VAL A 142 9.42 -12.57 21.55
C VAL A 142 9.61 -13.02 20.10
N ARG A 143 10.58 -12.43 19.39
CA ARG A 143 10.87 -12.78 17.99
C ARG A 143 11.30 -14.24 17.85
N GLU A 144 12.15 -14.73 18.75
CA GLU A 144 12.57 -16.14 18.76
C GLU A 144 11.39 -17.09 19.00
N GLN A 145 10.50 -16.77 19.94
CA GLN A 145 9.29 -17.54 20.19
C GLN A 145 8.34 -17.56 18.99
N ILE A 146 8.16 -16.43 18.31
CA ILE A 146 7.34 -16.34 17.10
C ILE A 146 7.98 -17.14 15.96
N ASN A 147 9.29 -17.01 15.74
CA ASN A 147 10.00 -17.78 14.73
C ASN A 147 9.85 -19.30 14.94
N ALA A 148 9.96 -19.77 16.18
CA ALA A 148 9.74 -21.18 16.51
C ALA A 148 8.31 -21.65 16.20
N LYS A 149 7.29 -20.86 16.55
CA LYS A 149 5.88 -21.16 16.24
C LYS A 149 5.59 -21.15 14.75
N VAL A 150 6.18 -20.21 14.00
CA VAL A 150 5.99 -20.13 12.55
C VAL A 150 6.67 -21.32 11.86
N ALA A 151 7.83 -21.77 12.35
CA ALA A 151 8.47 -22.99 11.89
C ALA A 151 7.58 -24.22 12.15
N GLU A 152 7.00 -24.34 13.35
CA GLU A 152 6.04 -25.40 13.68
C GLU A 152 4.83 -25.38 12.74
N TRP A 153 4.19 -24.22 12.53
CA TRP A 153 3.05 -24.10 11.62
C TRP A 153 3.39 -24.42 10.17
N ARG A 154 4.64 -24.16 9.75
CA ARG A 154 5.14 -24.53 8.43
C ARG A 154 5.33 -26.05 8.33
N GLU A 155 5.89 -26.70 9.34
CA GLU A 155 6.08 -28.16 9.38
C GLU A 155 4.74 -28.91 9.45
N GLU A 156 3.77 -28.38 10.19
CA GLU A 156 2.41 -28.92 10.28
C GLU A 156 1.55 -28.65 9.03
N GLY A 157 2.03 -27.82 8.09
CA GLY A 157 1.29 -27.42 6.90
C GLY A 157 0.10 -26.48 7.17
N LYS A 158 0.03 -25.86 8.35
CA LYS A 158 -1.01 -24.87 8.71
C LYS A 158 -0.72 -23.48 8.13
N ALA A 159 0.54 -23.17 7.88
CA ALA A 159 0.97 -21.91 7.31
C ALA A 159 2.01 -22.09 6.21
N GLU A 160 1.94 -21.23 5.20
CA GLU A 160 2.96 -21.08 4.17
C GLU A 160 3.70 -19.76 4.38
N VAL A 161 5.03 -19.81 4.27
CA VAL A 161 5.89 -18.62 4.37
C VAL A 161 6.24 -18.16 2.97
N ILE A 162 5.85 -16.93 2.63
CA ILE A 162 6.14 -16.31 1.33
C ILE A 162 7.30 -15.34 1.52
N PRO A 163 8.45 -15.51 0.84
CA PRO A 163 9.55 -14.58 0.93
C PRO A 163 9.16 -13.24 0.27
N GLY A 164 9.35 -12.16 1.03
CA GLY A 164 9.10 -10.79 0.55
C GLY A 164 10.30 -10.18 -0.18
N VAL A 165 10.12 -8.93 -0.60
CA VAL A 165 11.20 -8.08 -1.14
C VAL A 165 11.35 -6.86 -0.24
N LEU A 166 12.57 -6.60 0.23
CA LEU A 166 12.92 -5.37 0.92
C LEU A 166 13.66 -4.47 -0.07
N PHE A 167 13.06 -3.35 -0.42
CA PHE A 167 13.70 -2.32 -1.26
C PHE A 167 14.19 -1.17 -0.38
N ILE A 168 15.49 -0.89 -0.46
CA ILE A 168 16.11 0.27 0.19
C ILE A 168 16.65 1.20 -0.89
N ASP A 169 15.99 2.35 -1.04
CA ASP A 169 16.48 3.42 -1.89
C ASP A 169 17.53 4.26 -1.16
N GLU A 170 18.43 4.88 -1.93
CA GLU A 170 19.52 5.73 -1.44
C GLU A 170 20.33 5.13 -0.29
N VAL A 171 20.74 3.86 -0.46
CA VAL A 171 21.46 3.09 0.56
C VAL A 171 22.76 3.75 1.03
N HIS A 172 23.32 4.68 0.25
CA HIS A 172 24.49 5.47 0.63
C HIS A 172 24.26 6.39 1.84
N MET A 173 23.00 6.58 2.26
CA MET A 173 22.64 7.29 3.49
C MET A 173 22.76 6.42 4.75
N LEU A 174 22.90 5.10 4.60
CA LEU A 174 23.08 4.19 5.73
C LEU A 174 24.49 4.27 6.30
N ASP A 175 24.60 4.04 7.60
CA ASP A 175 25.87 3.90 8.29
C ASP A 175 26.43 2.48 8.19
N ILE A 176 27.71 2.35 8.56
CA ILE A 176 28.42 1.05 8.53
C ILE A 176 27.80 0.02 9.49
N GLU A 177 27.20 0.47 10.58
CA GLU A 177 26.53 -0.39 11.57
C GLU A 177 25.28 -1.04 10.96
N SER A 178 24.49 -0.27 10.22
CA SER A 178 23.33 -0.77 9.46
C SER A 178 23.75 -1.78 8.40
N PHE A 179 24.85 -1.55 7.68
CA PHE A 179 25.36 -2.53 6.71
C PHE A 179 25.83 -3.82 7.38
N SER A 180 26.53 -3.73 8.51
CA SER A 180 26.94 -4.89 9.30
C SER A 180 25.73 -5.68 9.79
N PHE A 181 24.70 -4.98 10.27
CA PHE A 181 23.43 -5.59 10.67
C PHE A 181 22.73 -6.28 9.50
N LEU A 182 22.63 -5.63 8.34
CA LEU A 182 22.01 -6.18 7.14
C LEU A 182 22.74 -7.45 6.67
N ASN A 183 24.07 -7.45 6.63
CA ASN A 183 24.85 -8.63 6.24
C ASN A 183 24.55 -9.82 7.15
N ARG A 184 24.53 -9.61 8.48
CA ARG A 184 24.15 -10.67 9.43
C ARG A 184 22.69 -11.09 9.29
N ALA A 185 21.77 -10.16 9.02
CA ALA A 185 20.34 -10.46 8.87
C ALA A 185 20.05 -11.28 7.60
N LEU A 186 20.81 -11.06 6.53
CA LEU A 186 20.70 -11.79 5.26
C LEU A 186 21.18 -13.24 5.34
N GLU A 187 21.94 -13.61 6.36
CA GLU A 187 22.34 -15.00 6.62
C GLU A 187 21.19 -15.85 7.18
N SER A 188 20.06 -15.23 7.58
CA SER A 188 18.89 -15.94 8.08
C SER A 188 18.11 -16.63 6.96
N ASP A 189 17.66 -17.86 7.20
CA ASP A 189 16.81 -18.62 6.27
C ASP A 189 15.48 -17.92 5.94
N MET A 190 15.02 -17.03 6.80
CA MET A 190 13.76 -16.27 6.66
C MET A 190 13.99 -14.88 6.05
N ALA A 191 15.22 -14.56 5.61
CA ALA A 191 15.54 -13.25 5.06
C ALA A 191 14.81 -13.01 3.72
N PRO A 192 14.17 -11.84 3.54
CA PRO A 192 13.59 -11.47 2.25
C PRO A 192 14.69 -11.18 1.22
N VAL A 193 14.29 -11.10 -0.05
CA VAL A 193 15.19 -10.62 -1.11
C VAL A 193 15.45 -9.13 -0.88
N LEU A 194 16.70 -8.76 -0.63
CA LEU A 194 17.12 -7.36 -0.48
C LEU A 194 17.52 -6.77 -1.83
N ILE A 195 16.87 -5.68 -2.21
CA ILE A 195 17.22 -4.84 -3.36
C ILE A 195 17.67 -3.48 -2.82
N MET A 196 18.89 -3.09 -3.13
CA MET A 196 19.45 -1.79 -2.74
C MET A 196 19.70 -0.94 -3.98
N ALA A 197 19.33 0.34 -3.91
CA ALA A 197 19.63 1.32 -4.94
C ALA A 197 20.54 2.43 -4.37
N THR A 198 21.45 2.92 -5.22
CA THR A 198 22.29 4.08 -4.91
C THR A 198 22.48 4.90 -6.17
N ASN A 199 22.31 6.22 -6.05
CA ASN A 199 22.66 7.16 -7.11
C ASN A 199 24.11 7.66 -7.01
N ARG A 200 24.89 7.20 -6.02
CA ARG A 200 26.27 7.60 -5.80
C ARG A 200 27.24 6.42 -5.93
N GLY A 201 28.29 6.60 -6.72
CA GLY A 201 29.31 5.57 -6.99
C GLY A 201 30.34 5.41 -5.87
N ILE A 202 31.01 6.49 -5.47
CA ILE A 202 31.99 6.51 -4.37
C ILE A 202 31.54 7.57 -3.36
N THR A 203 31.27 7.14 -2.12
CA THR A 203 30.79 8.02 -1.05
C THR A 203 31.47 7.71 0.26
N ARG A 204 31.61 8.73 1.11
CA ARG A 204 32.01 8.52 2.50
C ARG A 204 30.80 8.02 3.28
N TYR A 205 30.98 6.99 4.10
CA TYR A 205 29.97 6.65 5.11
C TYR A 205 29.83 7.81 6.09
N LEU A 206 28.61 8.06 6.58
CA LEU A 206 28.30 9.17 7.47
C LEU A 206 29.18 9.19 8.73
N SER A 207 29.59 8.01 9.21
CA SER A 207 30.24 7.79 10.50
C SER A 207 31.76 7.57 10.44
N THR A 208 32.41 7.61 9.26
CA THR A 208 33.87 7.37 9.15
C THR A 208 34.58 8.52 8.41
N PRO A 209 35.07 9.54 9.13
CA PRO A 209 35.81 10.63 8.52
C PRO A 209 37.15 10.12 7.96
N GLY A 210 37.32 10.17 6.63
CA GLY A 210 38.63 10.00 5.96
C GLY A 210 38.79 8.81 5.02
N GLN A 211 37.84 7.87 4.94
CA GLN A 211 37.91 6.77 3.99
C GLN A 211 36.74 6.80 3.00
N ASN A 212 37.07 7.07 1.73
CA ASN A 212 36.15 6.91 0.63
C ASN A 212 35.98 5.40 0.39
N HIS A 213 34.77 4.88 0.58
CA HIS A 213 34.46 3.49 0.28
C HIS A 213 33.44 3.44 -0.83
N SER A 214 33.65 2.58 -1.81
CA SER A 214 32.58 2.17 -2.71
C SER A 214 31.68 1.17 -1.99
N LEU A 215 30.37 1.25 -2.21
CA LEU A 215 29.41 0.26 -1.73
C LEU A 215 29.75 -1.17 -2.21
N THR A 216 30.56 -1.29 -3.27
CA THR A 216 31.09 -2.55 -3.80
C THR A 216 32.13 -3.22 -2.92
N HIS A 217 32.77 -2.50 -1.98
CA HIS A 217 33.74 -3.11 -1.04
C HIS A 217 33.06 -3.82 0.16
N LEU A 218 31.74 -3.68 0.32
CA LEU A 218 30.97 -4.30 1.41
C LEU A 218 30.56 -5.75 1.16
N GLY A 219 31.13 -6.41 0.15
CA GLY A 219 30.92 -7.85 -0.08
C GLY A 219 29.54 -8.21 -0.66
N THR A 220 28.83 -7.26 -1.28
CA THR A 220 27.56 -7.51 -1.98
C THR A 220 27.81 -8.37 -3.23
N PRO A 221 27.39 -9.65 -3.26
CA PRO A 221 27.91 -10.59 -4.25
C PRO A 221 27.34 -10.41 -5.68
N LYS A 222 26.33 -9.55 -5.88
CA LYS A 222 25.73 -9.28 -7.21
C LYS A 222 25.19 -7.85 -7.30
N SER A 223 26.02 -6.88 -7.67
CA SER A 223 25.55 -5.56 -8.09
C SER A 223 25.20 -5.56 -9.58
N VAL A 224 24.06 -4.99 -9.93
CA VAL A 224 23.69 -4.71 -11.33
C VAL A 224 23.85 -3.22 -11.55
N VAL A 225 24.73 -2.85 -12.47
CA VAL A 225 24.86 -1.45 -12.90
C VAL A 225 23.83 -1.23 -14.00
N VAL A 226 22.84 -0.38 -13.72
CA VAL A 226 21.85 0.05 -14.73
C VAL A 226 22.49 1.17 -15.56
N THR A 227 22.60 0.96 -16.87
CA THR A 227 23.14 1.97 -17.78
C THR A 227 22.10 3.04 -18.10
N LEU A 228 22.58 4.23 -18.46
CA LEU A 228 21.74 5.34 -18.90
C LEU A 228 21.01 4.99 -20.21
N PHE A 229 19.80 5.51 -20.36
CA PHE A 229 18.99 5.34 -21.55
C PHE A 229 19.63 6.01 -22.77
N GLY A 230 19.57 5.33 -23.93
CA GLY A 230 19.86 5.96 -25.22
C GLY A 230 18.69 6.82 -25.73
N GLU A 231 18.92 7.66 -26.73
CA GLU A 231 17.91 8.56 -27.31
C GLU A 231 16.58 7.86 -27.67
N LYS A 232 16.67 6.70 -28.34
CA LYS A 232 15.50 5.90 -28.72
C LYS A 232 14.71 5.37 -27.52
N GLU A 233 15.39 5.08 -26.41
CA GLU A 233 14.77 4.60 -25.19
C GLU A 233 14.13 5.76 -24.43
N THR A 234 14.83 6.90 -24.33
CA THR A 234 14.29 8.14 -23.77
C THR A 234 12.99 8.54 -24.47
N GLN A 235 12.95 8.53 -25.81
CA GLN A 235 11.74 8.85 -26.55
C GLN A 235 10.60 7.88 -26.24
N LYS A 236 10.88 6.57 -26.13
CA LYS A 236 9.87 5.56 -25.77
C LYS A 236 9.33 5.78 -24.36
N VAL A 237 10.20 6.06 -23.39
CA VAL A 237 9.77 6.31 -22.00
C VAL A 237 8.91 7.57 -21.93
N LEU A 238 9.27 8.63 -22.67
CA LEU A 238 8.46 9.85 -22.74
C LEU A 238 7.08 9.59 -23.38
N ARG A 239 6.99 8.76 -24.43
CA ARG A 239 5.70 8.37 -25.01
C ARG A 239 4.81 7.64 -24.00
N ILE A 240 5.37 6.67 -23.28
CA ILE A 240 4.64 5.95 -22.22
C ILE A 240 4.17 6.93 -21.14
N GLY A 241 5.02 7.89 -20.75
CA GLY A 241 4.64 8.93 -19.80
C GLY A 241 3.48 9.81 -20.28
N CYS A 242 3.45 10.16 -21.56
CA CYS A 242 2.33 10.90 -22.14
C CYS A 242 1.04 10.08 -22.22
N GLU A 243 1.13 8.77 -22.53
CA GLU A 243 -0.01 7.86 -22.54
C GLU A 243 -0.60 7.71 -21.13
N GLU A 244 0.23 7.59 -20.10
CA GLU A 244 -0.21 7.49 -18.70
C GLU A 244 -0.86 8.79 -18.20
N GLU A 245 -0.35 9.95 -18.63
CA GLU A 245 -0.92 11.26 -18.29
C GLU A 245 -2.10 11.69 -19.19
N ASP A 246 -2.51 10.85 -20.16
CA ASP A 246 -3.54 11.14 -21.16
C ASP A 246 -3.29 12.48 -21.90
N VAL A 247 -2.04 12.66 -22.36
CA VAL A 247 -1.58 13.86 -23.06
C VAL A 247 -1.25 13.55 -24.51
N GLU A 248 -2.03 14.11 -25.43
CA GLU A 248 -1.73 14.07 -26.86
C GLU A 248 -0.62 15.08 -27.19
N MET A 249 0.46 14.62 -27.83
CA MET A 249 1.60 15.45 -28.24
C MET A 249 1.95 15.23 -29.70
N THR A 250 2.35 16.31 -30.38
CA THR A 250 2.86 16.24 -31.76
C THR A 250 4.22 15.53 -31.84
N GLU A 251 4.53 14.90 -32.98
CA GLU A 251 5.81 14.19 -33.20
C GLU A 251 7.04 15.12 -33.06
N ASP A 252 6.92 16.37 -33.52
CA ASP A 252 7.97 17.38 -33.35
C ASP A 252 8.18 17.75 -31.87
N ALA A 253 7.11 17.77 -31.08
CA ALA A 253 7.17 18.03 -29.65
C ALA A 253 7.90 16.88 -28.92
N TYR A 254 7.66 15.62 -29.30
CA TYR A 254 8.42 14.48 -28.78
C TYR A 254 9.91 14.56 -29.10
N ALA A 255 10.29 14.96 -30.32
CA ALA A 255 11.69 15.11 -30.70
C ALA A 255 12.41 16.16 -29.85
N VAL A 256 11.77 17.32 -29.64
CA VAL A 256 12.31 18.39 -28.79
C VAL A 256 12.39 17.95 -27.33
N LEU A 257 11.35 17.31 -26.80
CA LEU A 257 11.34 16.84 -25.42
C LEU A 257 12.38 15.75 -25.16
N THR A 258 12.59 14.84 -26.13
CA THR A 258 13.63 13.80 -26.07
C THR A 258 15.01 14.43 -25.98
N ARG A 259 15.29 15.45 -26.80
CA ARG A 259 16.54 16.19 -26.74
C ARG A 259 16.74 16.88 -25.39
N ILE A 260 15.71 17.52 -24.85
CA ILE A 260 15.75 18.12 -23.51
C ILE A 260 16.05 17.05 -22.46
N GLY A 261 15.42 15.87 -22.54
CA GLY A 261 15.63 14.76 -21.61
C GLY A 261 17.05 14.17 -21.65
N LEU A 262 17.71 14.22 -22.80
CA LEU A 262 19.11 13.82 -22.95
C LEU A 262 20.10 14.87 -22.46
N GLU A 263 19.83 16.16 -22.68
CA GLU A 263 20.70 17.27 -22.28
C GLU A 263 20.57 17.59 -20.77
N THR A 264 19.43 17.26 -20.14
CA THR A 264 19.13 17.56 -18.73
C THR A 264 18.90 16.28 -17.91
N SER A 265 17.65 15.94 -17.62
CA SER A 265 17.27 14.68 -16.97
C SER A 265 15.90 14.20 -17.44
N LEU A 266 15.70 12.88 -17.41
CA LEU A 266 14.41 12.28 -17.72
C LEU A 266 13.29 12.76 -16.78
N ARG A 267 13.61 12.95 -15.49
CA ARG A 267 12.66 13.46 -14.50
C ARG A 267 12.15 14.85 -14.86
N TYR A 268 13.07 15.75 -15.24
CA TYR A 268 12.70 17.10 -15.68
C TYR A 268 11.86 17.07 -16.95
N ALA A 269 12.22 16.24 -17.93
CA ALA A 269 11.45 16.06 -19.16
C ALA A 269 10.03 15.51 -18.91
N ILE A 270 9.85 14.60 -17.95
CA ILE A 270 8.51 14.09 -17.57
C ILE A 270 7.67 15.20 -16.93
N GLN A 271 8.23 15.96 -15.98
CA GLN A 271 7.51 17.09 -15.35
C GLN A 271 7.11 18.18 -16.37
N LEU A 272 7.91 18.35 -17.43
CA LEU A 272 7.61 19.22 -18.55
C LEU A 272 6.36 18.78 -19.33
N ILE A 273 6.04 17.48 -19.40
CA ILE A 273 4.83 16.96 -20.09
C ILE A 273 3.58 17.53 -19.41
N THR A 274 3.45 17.35 -18.10
CA THR A 274 2.30 17.82 -17.33
C THR A 274 2.13 19.33 -17.46
N ALA A 275 3.22 20.08 -17.33
CA ALA A 275 3.18 21.54 -17.44
C ALA A 275 2.87 22.01 -18.87
N ALA A 276 3.38 21.33 -19.90
CA ALA A 276 3.10 21.66 -21.30
C ALA A 276 1.65 21.37 -21.67
N SER A 277 1.07 20.29 -21.13
CA SER A 277 -0.37 20.00 -21.24
C SER A 277 -1.24 21.12 -20.67
N LEU A 278 -0.88 21.66 -19.49
CA LEU A 278 -1.60 22.80 -18.90
C LEU A 278 -1.50 24.07 -19.76
N VAL A 279 -0.34 24.33 -20.38
CA VAL A 279 -0.14 25.47 -21.28
C VAL A 279 -0.95 25.30 -22.57
N ALA A 280 -0.93 24.10 -23.17
CA ALA A 280 -1.73 23.78 -24.35
C ALA A 280 -3.24 23.93 -24.07
N ARG A 281 -3.71 23.43 -22.93
CA ARG A 281 -5.11 23.61 -22.47
C ARG A 281 -5.47 25.08 -22.28
N LYS A 282 -4.55 25.89 -21.75
CA LYS A 282 -4.73 27.35 -21.63
C LYS A 282 -4.84 28.05 -22.99
N ARG A 283 -4.08 27.58 -23.99
CA ARG A 283 -4.18 28.00 -25.40
C ARG A 283 -5.44 27.46 -26.11
N LYS A 284 -6.17 26.54 -25.47
CA LYS A 284 -7.28 25.75 -26.04
C LYS A 284 -6.84 24.87 -27.22
N GLY A 285 -5.58 24.42 -27.21
CA GLY A 285 -5.08 23.40 -28.12
C GLY A 285 -5.53 22.01 -27.70
N ALA A 286 -5.83 21.14 -28.68
CA ALA A 286 -6.12 19.73 -28.43
C ALA A 286 -4.84 18.94 -28.12
N GLU A 287 -3.75 19.24 -28.84
CA GLU A 287 -2.45 18.58 -28.71
C GLU A 287 -1.37 19.56 -28.24
N VAL A 288 -0.37 19.03 -27.52
CA VAL A 288 0.81 19.78 -27.10
C VAL A 288 1.77 19.95 -28.28
N GLY A 289 2.09 21.21 -28.57
CA GLY A 289 3.05 21.59 -29.60
C GLY A 289 4.43 21.96 -29.06
N VAL A 290 5.37 22.18 -29.98
CA VAL A 290 6.73 22.67 -29.66
C VAL A 290 6.68 24.04 -28.95
N GLU A 291 5.69 24.88 -29.26
CA GLU A 291 5.53 26.19 -28.62
C GLU A 291 5.20 26.09 -27.13
N ASP A 292 4.40 25.09 -26.74
CA ASP A 292 3.99 24.86 -25.37
C ASP A 292 5.19 24.37 -24.55
N ILE A 293 5.99 23.43 -25.08
CA ILE A 293 7.24 22.96 -24.45
C ILE A 293 8.23 24.12 -24.29
N LYS A 294 8.48 24.91 -25.34
CA LYS A 294 9.40 26.05 -25.27
C LYS A 294 8.97 27.06 -24.21
N ARG A 295 7.66 27.30 -24.10
CA ARG A 295 7.11 28.18 -23.07
C ARG A 295 7.39 27.64 -21.68
N VAL A 296 7.12 26.36 -21.41
CA VAL A 296 7.38 25.75 -20.10
C VAL A 296 8.87 25.71 -19.78
N TYR A 297 9.72 25.35 -20.75
CA TYR A 297 11.17 25.33 -20.60
C TYR A 297 11.77 26.70 -20.27
N SER A 298 11.12 27.79 -20.70
CA SER A 298 11.50 29.16 -20.32
C SER A 298 11.07 29.55 -18.90
N LEU A 299 10.02 28.93 -18.37
CA LEU A 299 9.46 29.23 -17.06
C LEU A 299 10.13 28.41 -15.95
N PHE A 300 10.41 27.13 -16.22
CA PHE A 300 11.01 26.21 -15.26
C PHE A 300 12.44 25.91 -15.68
N LEU A 301 13.41 26.31 -14.86
CA LEU A 301 14.82 26.03 -15.09
C LEU A 301 15.17 24.63 -14.57
N ASP A 302 16.04 23.91 -15.28
CA ASP A 302 16.68 22.71 -14.74
C ASP A 302 17.79 23.11 -13.75
N GLU A 303 18.29 22.12 -13.00
CA GLU A 303 19.33 22.32 -11.97
C GLU A 303 20.58 23.02 -12.50
N SER A 304 21.05 22.66 -13.70
CA SER A 304 22.28 23.21 -14.26
C SER A 304 22.11 24.69 -14.60
N ARG A 305 21.01 25.05 -15.28
CA ARG A 305 20.66 26.46 -15.54
C ARG A 305 20.39 27.24 -14.25
N SER A 306 19.73 26.62 -13.28
CA SER A 306 19.47 27.26 -11.97
C SER A 306 20.78 27.52 -11.21
N THR A 307 21.75 26.61 -11.29
CA THR A 307 23.06 26.75 -10.64
C THR A 307 23.89 27.83 -11.34
N GLN A 308 23.83 27.92 -12.67
CA GLN A 308 24.46 29.01 -13.40
C GLN A 308 23.87 30.36 -13.00
N TYR A 309 22.54 30.47 -12.95
CA TYR A 309 21.86 31.68 -12.47
C TYR A 309 22.29 32.02 -11.03
N MET A 310 22.38 31.02 -10.15
CA MET A 310 22.85 31.22 -8.77
C MET A 310 24.30 31.75 -8.71
N ARG A 311 25.18 31.28 -9.59
CA ARG A 311 26.57 31.78 -9.68
C ARG A 311 26.64 33.21 -10.19
N GLU A 312 25.84 33.55 -11.20
CA GLU A 312 25.79 34.91 -11.76
C GLU A 312 25.29 35.94 -10.72
N TYR A 313 24.36 35.54 -9.85
CA TYR A 313 23.82 36.38 -8.78
C TYR A 313 24.35 36.02 -7.39
N GLN A 314 25.52 35.38 -7.31
CA GLN A 314 26.10 34.85 -6.07
C GLN A 314 26.22 35.93 -4.98
N GLU A 315 26.60 37.15 -5.34
CA GLU A 315 26.75 38.27 -4.41
C GLU A 315 25.43 38.67 -3.70
N ALA A 316 24.28 38.38 -4.32
CA ALA A 316 22.96 38.67 -3.75
C ALA A 316 22.43 37.55 -2.84
N PHE A 317 23.07 36.37 -2.83
CA PHE A 317 22.67 35.24 -2.00
C PHE A 317 23.42 35.22 -0.66
N LEU A 318 22.75 34.71 0.39
CA LEU A 318 23.34 34.53 1.71
C LEU A 318 24.33 33.34 1.72
N PHE A 319 25.38 33.43 2.53
CA PHE A 319 26.42 32.40 2.67
C PHE A 319 27.12 32.07 1.33
N ASN A 320 27.40 33.11 0.56
CA ASN A 320 28.01 33.04 -0.77
C ASN A 320 29.55 32.93 -0.78
N GLU A 321 30.18 32.93 0.39
CA GLU A 321 31.60 32.65 0.55
C GLU A 321 31.87 31.18 0.23
N LEU A 322 32.57 30.92 -0.87
CA LEU A 322 33.07 29.58 -1.19
C LEU A 322 34.09 29.19 -0.11
N GLN A 323 33.73 28.25 0.76
CA GLN A 323 34.70 27.61 1.65
C GLN A 323 35.72 26.83 0.82
N GLY A 324 36.82 27.47 0.42
CA GLY A 324 38.04 26.81 -0.05
C GLY A 324 38.61 27.24 -1.41
N GLU A 325 39.04 28.48 -1.55
CA GLU A 325 40.32 28.76 -2.21
C GLU A 325 41.31 29.23 -1.12
N SER A 326 41.81 28.28 -0.33
CA SER A 326 43.06 28.50 0.37
C SER A 326 44.14 28.61 -0.71
N MET A 327 44.57 29.83 -1.00
CA MET A 327 45.78 30.08 -1.76
C MET A 327 46.94 29.30 -1.13
N GLU A 328 47.33 28.19 -1.73
CA GLU A 328 48.72 27.76 -1.66
C GLU A 328 49.50 28.76 -2.52
N THR A 329 49.94 29.86 -1.89
CA THR A 329 51.04 30.66 -2.44
C THR A 329 52.34 29.85 -2.36
N PRO A 330 53.21 29.96 -3.38
CA PRO A 330 54.32 29.04 -3.65
C PRO A 330 55.44 29.03 -2.60
#